data_AF-A0A2N6KHA9-F1
#
_entry.id   AF-A0A2N6KHA9-F1
#
_cell.length_a   1.000
_cell.length_b   1.000
_cell.length_c   1.000
_cell.angle_alpha   90.00
_cell.angle_beta   90.00
_cell.angle_gamma   90.00
#
_symmetry.space_group_name_H-M   'P 1'
#
loop_
_entity.id
_entity.type
_entity.pdbx_description
1 polymer ?
#
loop_
_entity_poly.entity_id
_entity_poly.type
_entity_poly.pdbx_seq_one_letter_code
_entity_poly.pdbx_strand_id
1 'polypeptide(L)'
;MRINLSKLVSLLAGTATVLGYFSGKAAANSIFQENLPPGYQVNSGSLVVGQSCSCASFGLPGAPPPPPPCSETGTKDELCFGSSNTRYAWAYTNVAGINGQECVEKQNEDYTIGPCFQLDGDDAVVIYGKTPEQITYYSMTLYNSLSYSQSLGDYAVTMASINLDLNNRNLKTASSLPFNSNYAVIITSNTGTLKAVKNALIKSGIPDKAINSYLFPAKYANAATSANPEQLSFLFRLTTQTPQEKKRVNTFVEQTAPATKVAFIKAPGTTGDVTDSSLKLGKII
;
A
#
# COMPACT_ATOMS: atom_id res chain seq x y z
N MET A 1 8.47 -65.88 -8.21
CA MET A 1 7.16 -65.90 -7.52
C MET A 1 7.37 -65.38 -6.10
N ARG A 2 6.62 -64.33 -5.74
CA ARG A 2 6.40 -63.71 -4.41
C ARG A 2 7.45 -62.76 -3.79
N ILE A 3 6.94 -61.54 -3.61
CA ILE A 3 7.38 -60.27 -3.03
C ILE A 3 7.78 -60.37 -1.55
N ASN A 4 8.66 -59.47 -1.07
CA ASN A 4 8.32 -58.74 0.15
C ASN A 4 8.83 -57.28 0.17
N LEU A 5 7.88 -56.36 -0.01
CA LEU A 5 7.95 -54.92 0.27
C LEU A 5 7.75 -54.73 1.78
N SER A 6 8.74 -54.24 2.51
CA SER A 6 8.53 -53.42 3.73
C SER A 6 9.86 -53.09 4.42
N LYS A 7 9.96 -51.83 4.89
CA LYS A 7 11.03 -51.22 5.72
C LYS A 7 12.25 -50.72 4.92
N LEU A 8 12.29 -49.49 4.41
CA LEU A 8 12.23 -48.15 5.04
C LEU A 8 13.50 -47.78 5.83
N VAL A 9 14.10 -46.67 5.39
CA VAL A 9 14.91 -45.65 6.10
C VAL A 9 16.45 -45.73 6.07
N SER A 10 17.02 -44.54 5.84
CA SER A 10 18.41 -44.06 5.99
C SER A 10 19.31 -44.30 4.77
N LEU A 11 20.07 -43.34 4.24
CA LEU A 11 20.51 -42.04 4.72
C LEU A 11 20.93 -41.21 3.47
N LEU A 12 20.31 -40.05 3.23
CA LEU A 12 20.77 -39.07 2.23
C LEU A 12 21.24 -37.84 3.02
N ALA A 13 22.56 -37.68 3.12
CA ALA A 13 23.20 -36.48 3.64
C ALA A 13 24.07 -35.90 2.52
N GLY A 14 23.70 -34.70 2.06
CA GLY A 14 24.38 -34.01 0.97
C GLY A 14 23.79 -32.61 0.75
N THR A 15 24.01 -31.74 1.74
CA THR A 15 24.13 -30.27 1.62
C THR A 15 23.19 -29.56 0.64
N ALA A 16 21.99 -29.21 1.10
CA ALA A 16 21.17 -28.18 0.48
C ALA A 16 21.53 -26.80 1.09
N THR A 17 22.00 -25.92 0.21
CA THR A 17 22.16 -24.48 0.39
C THR A 17 20.99 -23.83 1.11
N VAL A 18 21.31 -22.93 2.04
CA VAL A 18 20.39 -22.08 2.81
C VAL A 18 19.55 -21.22 1.86
N LEU A 19 18.34 -21.71 1.55
CA LEU A 19 17.22 -20.93 1.03
C LEU A 19 16.14 -20.97 2.10
N GLY A 20 16.25 -20.04 3.06
CA GLY A 20 15.22 -19.76 4.02
C GLY A 20 14.02 -19.11 3.32
N TYR A 21 13.16 -19.96 2.76
CA TYR A 21 11.82 -19.57 2.35
C TYR A 21 11.05 -19.10 3.59
N PHE A 22 10.70 -17.82 3.62
CA PHE A 22 9.68 -17.27 4.52
C PHE A 22 8.30 -17.81 4.12
N SER A 23 8.07 -19.09 4.36
CA SER A 23 6.77 -19.74 4.22
C SER A 23 6.06 -19.72 5.57
N GLY A 24 5.20 -18.73 5.77
CA GLY A 24 4.27 -18.70 6.90
C GLY A 24 3.47 -17.40 6.92
N LYS A 25 2.24 -17.41 6.38
CA LYS A 25 1.33 -16.26 6.42
C LYS A 25 1.04 -15.78 7.86
N ALA A 26 1.27 -16.60 8.88
CA ALA A 26 1.10 -16.25 10.30
C ALA A 26 2.41 -15.85 11.01
N ALA A 27 3.56 -16.44 10.66
CA ALA A 27 4.81 -16.28 11.42
C ALA A 27 5.56 -14.95 11.17
N ALA A 28 5.34 -14.30 10.02
CA ALA A 28 5.98 -13.02 9.73
C ALA A 28 5.32 -11.84 10.47
N ASN A 29 4.01 -11.92 10.75
CA ASN A 29 3.29 -10.89 11.49
C ASN A 29 3.59 -10.94 13.00
N SER A 30 3.79 -12.14 13.58
CA SER A 30 4.09 -12.25 15.01
C SER A 30 5.42 -11.58 15.36
N ILE A 31 6.48 -11.82 14.58
CA ILE A 31 7.81 -11.23 14.84
C ILE A 31 7.78 -9.70 14.72
N PHE A 32 7.10 -9.15 13.71
CA PHE A 32 7.01 -7.69 13.57
C PHE A 32 6.22 -7.04 14.70
N GLN A 33 5.09 -7.62 15.09
CA GLN A 33 4.31 -7.12 16.23
C GLN A 33 5.08 -7.22 17.54
N GLU A 34 5.80 -8.32 17.79
CA GLU A 34 6.67 -8.51 18.96
C GLU A 34 7.81 -7.48 19.05
N ASN A 35 8.22 -6.93 17.91
CA ASN A 35 9.28 -5.93 17.84
C ASN A 35 8.78 -4.48 18.04
N LEU A 36 7.47 -4.26 18.03
CA LEU A 36 6.87 -2.95 18.35
C LEU A 36 6.83 -2.71 19.86
N PRO A 37 6.85 -1.45 20.32
CA PRO A 37 6.69 -1.13 21.73
C PRO A 37 5.35 -1.62 22.29
N PRO A 38 5.25 -1.84 23.62
CA PRO A 38 3.98 -2.14 24.27
C PRO A 38 2.90 -1.11 23.94
N GLY A 39 1.66 -1.59 23.73
CA GLY A 39 0.50 -0.74 23.40
C GLY A 39 0.26 -0.55 21.91
N TYR A 40 1.23 -0.88 21.05
CA TYR A 40 1.01 -0.89 19.60
C TYR A 40 0.19 -2.13 19.19
N GLN A 41 -0.76 -1.93 18.28
CA GLN A 41 -1.56 -3.00 17.69
C GLN A 41 -1.31 -3.08 16.20
N VAL A 42 -1.29 -4.31 15.68
CA VAL A 42 -1.07 -4.58 14.25
C VAL A 42 -2.35 -5.16 13.66
N ASN A 43 -2.95 -4.42 12.75
CA ASN A 43 -4.14 -4.80 12.00
C ASN A 43 -3.72 -5.24 10.60
N SER A 44 -4.23 -6.39 10.16
CA SER A 44 -3.89 -6.90 8.83
C SER A 44 -4.55 -6.07 7.74
N GLY A 45 -3.81 -5.86 6.65
CA GLY A 45 -4.33 -5.30 5.41
C GLY A 45 -3.85 -6.10 4.20
N SER A 46 -4.22 -5.62 3.02
CA SER A 46 -3.78 -6.15 1.73
C SER A 46 -3.48 -5.03 0.75
N LEU A 47 -2.67 -5.35 -0.26
CA LEU A 47 -2.53 -4.50 -1.44
C LEU A 47 -3.52 -5.00 -2.50
N VAL A 48 -4.63 -4.29 -2.67
CA VAL A 48 -5.67 -4.64 -3.64
C VAL A 48 -5.40 -3.96 -4.97
N VAL A 49 -5.38 -4.72 -6.06
CA VAL A 49 -5.08 -4.20 -7.40
C VAL A 49 -6.37 -4.04 -8.18
N GLY A 50 -6.59 -2.85 -8.74
CA GLY A 50 -7.73 -2.55 -9.59
C GLY A 50 -7.61 -3.22 -10.96
N GLN A 51 -8.76 -3.45 -11.58
CA GLN A 51 -8.77 -4.06 -12.91
C GLN A 51 -8.30 -3.08 -13.99
N SER A 52 -7.77 -3.66 -15.07
CA SER A 52 -7.54 -2.91 -16.30
C SER A 52 -8.85 -2.41 -16.85
N CYS A 53 -8.95 -1.12 -17.12
CA CYS A 53 -10.02 -0.61 -17.96
C CYS A 53 -9.42 -0.07 -19.25
N SER A 54 -9.97 -0.49 -20.38
CA SER A 54 -9.65 0.08 -21.70
C SER A 54 -10.15 1.51 -21.86
N CYS A 55 -10.92 1.99 -20.89
CA CYS A 55 -11.82 3.12 -20.97
C CYS A 55 -11.65 3.93 -19.67
N ALA A 56 -11.09 5.13 -19.76
CA ALA A 56 -11.05 6.07 -18.65
C ALA A 56 -11.95 7.23 -19.06
N SER A 57 -13.05 7.49 -18.34
CA SER A 57 -13.95 8.61 -18.64
C SER A 57 -13.38 9.97 -18.25
N PHE A 58 -12.22 10.02 -17.59
CA PHE A 58 -11.57 11.24 -17.16
C PHE A 58 -10.16 11.38 -17.77
N GLY A 59 -9.94 12.50 -18.45
CA GLY A 59 -8.62 13.01 -18.81
C GLY A 59 -8.20 14.09 -17.81
N LEU A 60 -6.94 14.09 -17.39
CA LEU A 60 -6.37 15.26 -16.71
C LEU A 60 -6.39 16.46 -17.67
N PRO A 61 -6.65 17.70 -17.22
CA PRO A 61 -6.53 18.88 -18.06
C PRO A 61 -5.15 18.93 -18.73
N GLY A 62 -5.10 18.93 -20.07
CA GLY A 62 -3.87 18.92 -20.86
C GLY A 62 -3.32 17.54 -21.26
N ALA A 63 -3.97 16.44 -20.89
CA ALA A 63 -3.63 15.10 -21.38
C ALA A 63 -4.25 14.83 -22.77
N PRO A 64 -3.70 13.89 -23.57
CA PRO A 64 -4.36 13.39 -24.78
C PRO A 64 -5.80 12.93 -24.48
N PRO A 65 -6.71 13.00 -25.46
CA PRO A 65 -8.12 12.66 -25.24
C PRO A 65 -8.24 11.26 -24.64
N PRO A 66 -9.12 11.08 -23.62
CA PRO A 66 -9.30 9.80 -22.99
C PRO A 66 -9.82 8.76 -24.01
N PRO A 67 -9.49 7.46 -23.83
CA PRO A 67 -10.17 6.41 -24.56
C PRO A 67 -11.70 6.43 -24.28
N PRO A 68 -12.54 5.90 -25.18
CA PRO A 68 -13.99 5.96 -25.05
C PRO A 68 -14.48 5.39 -23.70
N PRO A 69 -15.61 5.90 -23.14
CA PRO A 69 -16.14 5.45 -21.86
C PRO A 69 -16.46 3.95 -21.85
N CYS A 70 -16.45 3.33 -20.66
CA CYS A 70 -16.83 1.93 -20.50
C CYS A 70 -18.27 1.74 -21.01
N SER A 71 -18.54 0.68 -21.77
CA SER A 71 -19.92 0.29 -22.06
C SER A 71 -20.61 -0.12 -20.75
N GLU A 72 -21.85 0.32 -20.55
CA GLU A 72 -22.72 0.08 -19.38
C GLU A 72 -23.02 -1.41 -19.09
N THR A 73 -22.39 -2.33 -19.82
CA THR A 73 -22.60 -3.78 -19.76
C THR A 73 -21.59 -4.53 -18.89
N GLY A 74 -20.60 -3.84 -18.31
CA GLY A 74 -19.70 -4.43 -17.30
C GLY A 74 -20.41 -4.57 -15.97
N THR A 75 -20.35 -5.75 -15.35
CA THR A 75 -20.90 -6.02 -14.01
C THR A 75 -20.47 -4.92 -13.02
N LYS A 76 -21.45 -4.34 -12.31
CA LYS A 76 -21.28 -3.25 -11.31
C LYS A 76 -20.28 -3.53 -10.18
N ASP A 77 -19.73 -4.75 -10.10
CA ASP A 77 -18.99 -5.24 -8.94
C ASP A 77 -17.45 -5.18 -9.09
N GLU A 78 -16.90 -4.59 -10.15
CA GLU A 78 -15.44 -4.60 -10.38
C GLU A 78 -14.83 -3.20 -10.34
N LEU A 79 -13.96 -2.95 -9.35
CA LEU A 79 -13.21 -1.68 -9.20
C LEU A 79 -12.34 -1.41 -10.44
N CYS A 80 -12.85 -0.55 -11.32
CA CYS A 80 -12.28 -0.19 -12.60
C CYS A 80 -11.35 1.03 -12.47
N PHE A 81 -10.04 0.82 -12.52
CA PHE A 81 -9.06 1.90 -12.43
C PHE A 81 -7.87 1.61 -13.33
N GLY A 82 -7.70 2.45 -14.35
CA GLY A 82 -6.56 2.29 -15.26
C GLY A 82 -6.80 2.85 -16.63
N SER A 83 -5.77 2.67 -17.45
CA SER A 83 -5.91 2.62 -18.90
C SER A 83 -5.38 1.28 -19.37
N SER A 84 -5.38 1.02 -20.68
CA SER A 84 -4.71 -0.16 -21.24
C SER A 84 -3.22 -0.25 -20.89
N ASN A 85 -2.62 0.85 -20.39
CA ASN A 85 -1.20 0.99 -20.07
C ASN A 85 -0.92 1.23 -18.58
N THR A 86 -1.95 1.42 -17.75
CA THR A 86 -1.78 1.73 -16.32
C THR A 86 -2.61 0.80 -15.44
N ARG A 87 -2.02 0.34 -14.33
CA ARG A 87 -2.71 -0.32 -13.21
C ARG A 87 -2.55 0.52 -11.95
N TYR A 88 -3.53 0.41 -11.08
CA TYR A 88 -3.51 1.02 -9.76
C TYR A 88 -3.74 -0.04 -8.70
N ALA A 89 -3.11 0.13 -7.54
CA ALA A 89 -3.35 -0.68 -6.38
C ALA A 89 -3.46 0.18 -5.12
N TRP A 90 -4.18 -0.31 -4.11
CA TRP A 90 -4.43 0.40 -2.86
C TRP A 90 -4.07 -0.43 -1.64
N ALA A 91 -3.65 0.24 -0.58
CA ALA A 91 -3.68 -0.36 0.75
C ALA A 91 -5.13 -0.44 1.23
N TYR A 92 -5.56 -1.61 1.66
CA TYR A 92 -6.92 -1.87 2.11
C TYR A 92 -6.94 -2.71 3.38
N THR A 93 -7.95 -2.48 4.22
CA THR A 93 -8.30 -3.35 5.33
C THR A 93 -9.82 -3.33 5.53
N ASN A 94 -10.37 -4.43 6.05
CA ASN A 94 -11.77 -4.53 6.47
C ASN A 94 -11.95 -4.29 7.98
N VAL A 95 -10.91 -3.84 8.67
CA VAL A 95 -10.96 -3.58 10.11
C VAL A 95 -11.82 -2.34 10.38
N ALA A 96 -12.88 -2.53 11.15
CA ALA A 96 -13.79 -1.46 11.54
C ALA A 96 -13.04 -0.34 12.28
N GLY A 97 -13.39 0.91 11.97
CA GLY A 97 -12.70 2.09 12.51
C GLY A 97 -11.35 2.41 11.83
N ILE A 98 -10.86 1.55 10.93
CA ILE A 98 -9.71 1.85 10.06
C ILE A 98 -10.17 1.95 8.61
N ASN A 99 -11.08 1.09 8.15
CA ASN A 99 -11.60 1.20 6.80
C ASN A 99 -12.39 2.51 6.63
N GLY A 100 -12.20 3.17 5.49
CA GLY A 100 -12.94 4.38 5.16
C GLY A 100 -14.33 4.03 4.61
N GLN A 101 -15.32 3.87 5.50
CA GLN A 101 -16.71 3.55 5.15
C GLN A 101 -17.28 4.56 4.14
N GLU A 102 -16.97 5.84 4.30
CA GLU A 102 -17.38 6.92 3.41
C GLU A 102 -16.96 6.70 1.95
N CYS A 103 -15.76 6.12 1.72
CA CYS A 103 -15.36 5.79 0.35
C CYS A 103 -16.15 4.61 -0.21
N VAL A 104 -16.61 3.68 0.62
CA VAL A 104 -17.52 2.60 0.20
C VAL A 104 -18.89 3.17 -0.15
N GLU A 105 -19.40 4.11 0.66
CA GLU A 105 -20.67 4.79 0.39
C GLU A 105 -20.60 5.59 -0.92
N LYS A 106 -19.52 6.38 -1.13
CA LYS A 106 -19.32 7.10 -2.39
C LYS A 106 -19.13 6.18 -3.60
N GLN A 107 -18.51 5.00 -3.44
CA GLN A 107 -18.48 4.00 -4.51
C GLN A 107 -19.88 3.51 -4.89
N ASN A 108 -20.77 3.33 -3.91
CA ASN A 108 -22.17 2.93 -4.16
C ASN A 108 -23.00 4.04 -4.81
N GLU A 109 -22.55 5.30 -4.71
CA GLU A 109 -23.07 6.47 -5.42
C GLU A 109 -22.40 6.66 -6.81
N ASP A 110 -21.78 5.61 -7.36
CA ASP A 110 -21.09 5.60 -8.66
C ASP A 110 -19.84 6.52 -8.76
N TYR A 111 -19.28 6.98 -7.64
CA TYR A 111 -17.98 7.68 -7.68
C TYR A 111 -16.81 6.72 -7.90
N THR A 112 -15.93 7.08 -8.83
CA THR A 112 -14.70 6.34 -9.11
C THR A 112 -13.59 6.70 -8.11
N ILE A 113 -13.67 6.15 -6.91
CA ILE A 113 -12.69 6.35 -5.82
C ILE A 113 -12.17 4.99 -5.36
N GLY A 114 -10.87 4.88 -5.13
CA GLY A 114 -10.29 3.62 -4.65
C GLY A 114 -10.61 3.37 -3.17
N PRO A 115 -10.26 2.19 -2.63
CA PRO A 115 -10.36 1.94 -1.20
C PRO A 115 -9.63 2.98 -0.36
N CYS A 116 -10.26 3.38 0.74
CA CYS A 116 -9.74 4.35 1.67
C CYS A 116 -9.62 3.77 3.08
N PHE A 117 -8.90 4.49 3.92
CA PHE A 117 -8.74 4.24 5.33
C PHE A 117 -8.66 5.55 6.11
N GLN A 118 -8.88 5.46 7.41
CA GLN A 118 -8.75 6.56 8.36
C GLN A 118 -7.59 6.25 9.31
N LEU A 119 -6.94 7.30 9.81
CA LEU A 119 -5.83 7.19 10.75
C LEU A 119 -6.04 8.18 11.90
N ASP A 120 -5.70 7.75 13.11
CA ASP A 120 -5.38 8.65 14.22
C ASP A 120 -4.00 9.27 14.00
N GLY A 121 -3.75 10.38 14.68
CA GLY A 121 -2.56 11.19 14.41
C GLY A 121 -1.23 10.47 14.62
N ASP A 122 -1.20 9.43 15.45
CA ASP A 122 -0.05 8.57 15.73
C ASP A 122 -0.12 7.17 15.10
N ASP A 123 -1.13 6.89 14.29
CA ASP A 123 -1.19 5.64 13.54
C ASP A 123 -0.16 5.60 12.41
N ALA A 124 0.02 4.41 11.84
CA ALA A 124 0.80 4.23 10.62
C ALA A 124 0.22 3.18 9.69
N VAL A 125 0.57 3.28 8.41
CA VAL A 125 0.44 2.19 7.43
C VAL A 125 1.83 1.73 7.03
N VAL A 126 2.06 0.43 7.07
CA VAL A 126 3.32 -0.19 6.65
C VAL A 126 3.05 -1.06 5.44
N ILE A 127 3.82 -0.83 4.38
CA ILE A 127 3.76 -1.62 3.15
C ILE A 127 5.15 -2.19 2.92
N TYR A 128 5.26 -3.53 2.91
CA TYR A 128 6.51 -4.24 2.67
C TYR A 128 6.32 -5.28 1.57
N GLY A 129 7.14 -5.20 0.54
CA GLY A 129 7.03 -6.11 -0.60
C GLY A 129 8.17 -5.94 -1.57
N LYS A 130 7.93 -6.34 -2.81
CA LYS A 130 8.88 -6.25 -3.91
C LYS A 130 8.34 -5.30 -4.97
N THR A 131 9.17 -4.40 -5.49
CA THR A 131 8.81 -3.55 -6.63
C THR A 131 8.57 -4.43 -7.86
N PRO A 132 7.76 -3.99 -8.84
CA PRO A 132 7.59 -4.72 -10.10
C PRO A 132 8.93 -4.96 -10.81
N GLU A 133 8.95 -5.90 -11.74
CA GLU A 133 10.02 -5.97 -12.74
C GLU A 133 10.10 -4.66 -13.56
N GLN A 134 11.14 -4.53 -14.38
CA GLN A 134 11.40 -3.30 -15.13
C GLN A 134 10.21 -2.91 -16.02
N ILE A 135 9.61 -1.76 -15.70
CA ILE A 135 8.51 -1.14 -16.45
C ILE A 135 8.84 0.34 -16.65
N THR A 136 8.05 1.02 -17.48
CA THR A 136 8.25 2.45 -17.75
C THR A 136 8.28 3.28 -16.47
N TYR A 137 7.28 3.11 -15.60
CA TYR A 137 7.16 3.93 -14.39
C TYR A 137 6.34 3.26 -13.31
N TYR A 138 6.68 3.51 -12.05
CA TYR A 138 5.78 3.26 -10.94
C TYR A 138 5.88 4.39 -9.92
N SER A 139 4.78 4.65 -9.20
CA SER A 139 4.76 5.60 -8.09
C SER A 139 3.82 5.18 -6.98
N MET A 140 4.11 5.64 -5.77
CA MET A 140 3.39 5.40 -4.53
C MET A 140 3.07 6.77 -3.92
N THR A 141 1.79 7.06 -3.76
CA THR A 141 1.32 8.39 -3.33
C THR A 141 0.20 8.24 -2.32
N LEU A 142 0.27 9.00 -1.24
CA LEU A 142 -0.85 9.17 -0.32
C LEU A 142 -1.77 10.26 -0.86
N TYR A 143 -3.07 10.01 -0.85
CA TYR A 143 -4.10 10.95 -1.22
C TYR A 143 -5.03 11.20 -0.03
N ASN A 144 -5.48 12.44 0.09
CA ASN A 144 -6.77 12.70 0.71
C ASN A 144 -7.84 12.42 -0.36
N SER A 145 -8.61 11.35 -0.20
CA SER A 145 -9.63 10.96 -1.17
C SER A 145 -10.91 11.77 -0.97
N LEU A 146 -11.37 11.86 0.28
CA LEU A 146 -12.59 12.54 0.67
C LEU A 146 -12.35 13.44 1.87
N SER A 147 -12.91 14.65 1.82
CA SER A 147 -12.93 15.60 2.93
C SER A 147 -14.35 16.05 3.20
N TYR A 148 -14.71 16.21 4.47
CA TYR A 148 -16.03 16.70 4.81
C TYR A 148 -16.20 18.18 4.41
N SER A 149 -17.26 18.48 3.67
CA SER A 149 -17.60 19.83 3.25
C SER A 149 -18.82 20.32 4.01
N GLN A 150 -18.62 21.29 4.90
CA GLN A 150 -19.72 21.89 5.66
C GLN A 150 -20.78 22.54 4.76
N SER A 151 -20.40 23.06 3.59
CA SER A 151 -21.35 23.66 2.65
C SER A 151 -22.22 22.63 1.93
N LEU A 152 -21.72 21.40 1.78
CA LEU A 152 -22.48 20.29 1.21
C LEU A 152 -23.22 19.48 2.28
N GLY A 153 -22.79 19.60 3.54
CA GLY A 153 -23.25 18.71 4.62
C GLY A 153 -22.76 17.27 4.45
N ASP A 154 -21.78 17.04 3.58
CA ASP A 154 -21.38 15.72 3.08
C ASP A 154 -19.89 15.71 2.69
N TYR A 155 -19.32 14.53 2.47
CA TYR A 155 -17.98 14.34 1.95
C TYR A 155 -17.87 14.74 0.48
N ALA A 156 -16.91 15.62 0.19
CA ALA A 156 -16.51 16.00 -1.15
C ALA A 156 -15.33 15.14 -1.61
N VAL A 157 -15.36 14.74 -2.88
CA VAL A 157 -14.22 14.08 -3.53
C VAL A 157 -13.11 15.09 -3.79
N THR A 158 -11.98 14.92 -3.12
CA THR A 158 -10.83 15.84 -3.25
C THR A 158 -9.73 15.25 -4.11
N MET A 159 -9.38 13.97 -3.89
CA MET A 159 -8.26 13.28 -4.56
C MET A 159 -6.98 14.12 -4.55
N ALA A 160 -6.75 14.85 -3.45
CA ALA A 160 -5.60 15.72 -3.29
C ALA A 160 -4.40 14.90 -2.85
N SER A 161 -3.35 14.84 -3.68
CA SER A 161 -2.09 14.18 -3.29
C SER A 161 -1.47 14.89 -2.08
N ILE A 162 -1.07 14.12 -1.08
CA ILE A 162 -0.40 14.60 0.12
C ILE A 162 1.09 14.32 -0.01
N ASN A 163 1.91 15.38 -0.01
CA ASN A 163 3.37 15.31 -0.15
C ASN A 163 3.84 14.76 -1.52
N LEU A 164 5.16 14.69 -1.73
CA LEU A 164 5.79 14.16 -2.93
C LEU A 164 5.67 12.63 -3.00
N ASP A 165 5.53 12.12 -4.22
CA ASP A 165 5.44 10.69 -4.47
C ASP A 165 6.79 9.97 -4.30
N LEU A 166 6.72 8.72 -3.86
CA LEU A 166 7.81 7.77 -3.99
C LEU A 166 7.69 7.07 -5.34
N ASN A 167 8.75 7.01 -6.13
CA ASN A 167 8.73 6.42 -7.46
C ASN A 167 10.04 5.70 -7.77
N ASN A 168 10.12 5.14 -8.98
CA ASN A 168 11.30 4.39 -9.44
C ASN A 168 12.62 5.21 -9.50
N ARG A 169 12.60 6.51 -9.18
CA ARG A 169 13.82 7.35 -9.08
C ARG A 169 14.27 7.61 -7.65
N ASN A 170 13.35 7.68 -6.69
CA ASN A 170 13.64 8.10 -5.32
C ASN A 170 13.31 7.03 -4.25
N LEU A 171 12.60 5.96 -4.62
CA LEU A 171 12.31 4.86 -3.71
C LEU A 171 13.61 4.13 -3.33
N LYS A 172 13.87 4.04 -2.04
CA LYS A 172 14.99 3.26 -1.51
C LYS A 172 14.61 1.78 -1.49
N THR A 173 15.48 0.93 -2.03
CA THR A 173 15.26 -0.52 -2.09
C THR A 173 16.44 -1.28 -1.48
N ALA A 174 16.28 -2.60 -1.30
CA ALA A 174 17.35 -3.45 -0.82
C ALA A 174 18.50 -3.62 -1.84
N SER A 175 18.22 -3.37 -3.12
CA SER A 175 19.18 -3.35 -4.23
C SER A 175 19.62 -1.93 -4.56
N SER A 176 20.64 -1.77 -5.41
CA SER A 176 20.91 -0.48 -6.08
C SER A 176 19.96 -0.22 -7.25
N LEU A 177 19.15 -1.21 -7.65
CA LEU A 177 18.19 -1.12 -8.74
C LEU A 177 16.78 -0.82 -8.21
N PRO A 178 16.00 0.03 -8.90
CA PRO A 178 14.65 0.40 -8.47
C PRO A 178 13.59 -0.65 -8.81
N PHE A 179 13.94 -1.69 -9.57
CA PHE A 179 13.00 -2.73 -10.00
C PHE A 179 13.37 -4.09 -9.41
N ASN A 180 12.37 -4.97 -9.31
CA ASN A 180 12.49 -6.32 -8.77
C ASN A 180 13.27 -6.36 -7.43
N SER A 181 13.03 -5.40 -6.54
CA SER A 181 13.76 -5.24 -5.29
C SER A 181 12.83 -5.06 -4.10
N ASN A 182 13.25 -5.57 -2.94
CA ASN A 182 12.48 -5.43 -1.72
C ASN A 182 12.51 -3.98 -1.23
N TYR A 183 11.38 -3.52 -0.71
CA TYR A 183 11.21 -2.18 -0.15
C TYR A 183 10.24 -2.24 1.03
N ALA A 184 10.35 -1.29 1.94
CA ALA A 184 9.32 -0.96 2.93
C ALA A 184 8.98 0.52 2.85
N VAL A 185 7.70 0.88 3.02
CA VAL A 185 7.23 2.25 3.20
C VAL A 185 6.47 2.33 4.52
N ILE A 186 6.80 3.33 5.33
CA ILE A 186 6.06 3.71 6.55
C ILE A 186 5.36 5.02 6.26
N ILE A 187 4.03 5.02 6.33
CA ILE A 187 3.18 6.19 6.13
C ILE A 187 2.64 6.59 7.49
N THR A 188 2.97 7.79 8.00
CA THR A 188 2.51 8.25 9.33
C THR A 188 2.62 9.77 9.45
N SER A 189 1.82 10.35 10.34
CA SER A 189 1.89 11.77 10.74
C SER A 189 2.59 11.99 12.09
N ASN A 190 3.25 10.96 12.62
CA ASN A 190 3.91 11.01 13.92
C ASN A 190 5.37 10.51 13.85
N THR A 191 6.32 11.35 14.27
CA THR A 191 7.75 11.02 14.22
C THR A 191 8.16 9.94 15.23
N GLY A 192 7.48 9.87 16.38
CA GLY A 192 7.65 8.82 17.38
C GLY A 192 7.22 7.45 16.84
N THR A 193 6.03 7.38 16.23
CA THR A 193 5.54 6.17 15.55
C THR A 193 6.45 5.78 14.39
N LEU A 194 6.92 6.74 13.59
CA LEU A 194 7.89 6.47 12.53
C LEU A 194 9.12 5.75 13.09
N LYS A 195 9.72 6.27 14.17
CA LYS A 195 10.90 5.66 14.81
C LYS A 195 10.60 4.27 15.36
N ALA A 196 9.47 4.09 16.04
CA ALA A 196 9.05 2.81 16.63
C ALA A 196 8.88 1.74 15.54
N VAL A 197 8.11 2.05 14.49
CA VAL A 197 7.84 1.15 13.37
C VAL A 197 9.12 0.84 12.58
N LYS A 198 9.95 1.85 12.32
CA LYS A 198 11.23 1.66 11.63
C LYS A 198 12.14 0.70 12.40
N ASN A 199 12.28 0.89 13.71
CA ASN A 199 13.07 -0.01 14.55
C ASN A 199 12.50 -1.43 14.57
N ALA A 200 11.18 -1.58 14.59
CA ALA A 200 10.53 -2.88 14.55
C ALA A 200 10.81 -3.61 13.21
N LEU A 201 10.73 -2.90 12.08
CA LEU A 201 11.09 -3.44 10.76
C LEU A 201 12.56 -3.89 10.71
N ILE A 202 13.48 -3.09 11.23
CA ILE A 202 14.91 -3.44 11.27
C ILE A 202 15.13 -4.71 12.10
N LYS A 203 14.51 -4.81 13.28
CA LYS A 203 14.59 -6.02 14.12
C LYS A 203 13.96 -7.24 13.46
N SER A 204 12.95 -7.04 12.61
CA SER A 204 12.35 -8.09 11.77
C SER A 204 13.20 -8.44 10.54
N GLY A 205 14.41 -7.88 10.40
CA GLY A 205 15.36 -8.21 9.35
C GLY A 205 15.24 -7.37 8.07
N ILE A 206 14.42 -6.33 8.06
CA ILE A 206 14.33 -5.41 6.92
C ILE A 206 15.56 -4.49 6.92
N PRO A 207 16.37 -4.45 5.85
CA PRO A 207 17.52 -3.57 5.79
C PRO A 207 17.10 -2.10 5.90
N ASP A 208 17.73 -1.33 6.79
CA ASP A 208 17.43 0.10 7.00
C ASP A 208 17.44 0.89 5.68
N LYS A 209 18.40 0.60 4.79
CA LYS A 209 18.51 1.22 3.46
C LYS A 209 17.29 0.99 2.55
N ALA A 210 16.43 0.02 2.83
CA ALA A 210 15.24 -0.29 2.05
C ALA A 210 13.95 0.29 2.67
N ILE A 211 14.06 0.95 3.83
CA ILE A 211 12.92 1.54 4.55
C ILE A 211 12.77 3.01 4.15
N ASN A 212 11.58 3.35 3.67
CA ASN A 212 11.20 4.68 3.23
C ASN A 212 10.21 5.29 4.23
N SER A 213 10.38 6.57 4.52
CA SER A 213 9.49 7.34 5.37
C SER A 213 8.62 8.22 4.50
N TYR A 214 7.30 8.07 4.63
CA TYR A 214 6.30 8.91 4.00
C TYR A 214 5.57 9.68 5.11
N LEU A 215 6.14 10.80 5.52
CA LEU A 215 5.53 11.66 6.51
C LEU A 215 4.47 12.55 5.88
N PHE A 216 3.35 12.73 6.57
CA PHE A 216 2.27 13.60 6.12
C PHE A 216 1.73 14.46 7.27
N PRO A 217 1.13 15.63 6.99
CA PRO A 217 0.62 16.52 8.05
C PRO A 217 -0.48 15.88 8.89
N ALA A 218 -0.39 16.02 10.22
CA ALA A 218 -1.33 15.45 11.18
C ALA A 218 -2.79 15.89 11.00
N LYS A 219 -3.04 17.03 10.33
CA LYS A 219 -4.39 17.48 9.99
C LYS A 219 -5.19 16.46 9.16
N TYR A 220 -4.51 15.56 8.47
CA TYR A 220 -5.12 14.50 7.66
C TYR A 220 -5.36 13.19 8.42
N ALA A 221 -4.84 13.05 9.64
CA ALA A 221 -5.02 11.86 10.48
C ALA A 221 -5.76 12.26 11.77
N ASN A 222 -7.08 12.42 11.64
CA ASN A 222 -7.94 13.02 12.65
C ASN A 222 -9.08 12.09 13.12
N ALA A 223 -8.99 10.78 12.88
CA ALA A 223 -10.06 9.82 13.18
C ALA A 223 -10.56 9.86 14.63
N ALA A 224 -9.67 9.97 15.62
CA ALA A 224 -10.04 10.07 17.03
C ALA A 224 -10.58 11.45 17.46
N THR A 225 -10.46 12.48 16.62
CA THR A 225 -10.70 13.89 17.01
C THR A 225 -11.77 14.59 16.18
N SER A 226 -12.21 13.98 15.07
CA SER A 226 -13.23 14.53 14.19
C SER A 226 -14.42 13.59 14.12
N ALA A 227 -15.63 14.16 14.16
CA ALA A 227 -16.85 13.42 13.83
C ALA A 227 -16.89 13.02 12.34
N ASN A 228 -16.20 13.79 11.48
CA ASN A 228 -16.10 13.55 10.05
C ASN A 228 -14.61 13.49 9.66
N PRO A 229 -13.94 12.36 9.91
CA PRO A 229 -12.50 12.26 9.68
C PRO A 229 -12.13 12.23 8.20
N GLU A 230 -10.92 12.64 7.87
CA GLU A 230 -10.41 12.60 6.50
C GLU A 230 -10.29 11.14 6.01
N GLN A 231 -10.62 10.90 4.75
CA GLN A 231 -10.52 9.57 4.15
C GLN A 231 -9.28 9.51 3.28
N LEU A 232 -8.28 8.76 3.72
CA LEU A 232 -7.00 8.64 3.05
C LEU A 232 -6.98 7.45 2.11
N SER A 233 -6.26 7.54 1.01
CA SER A 233 -5.93 6.37 0.18
C SER A 233 -4.45 6.35 -0.18
N PHE A 234 -3.87 5.16 -0.14
CA PHE A 234 -2.54 4.94 -0.69
C PHE A 234 -2.70 4.40 -2.10
N LEU A 235 -2.08 5.04 -3.08
CA LEU A 235 -2.14 4.65 -4.48
C LEU A 235 -0.77 4.18 -4.98
N PHE A 236 -0.68 2.93 -5.42
CA PHE A 236 0.45 2.40 -6.16
C PHE A 236 0.11 2.34 -7.65
N ARG A 237 0.68 3.24 -8.44
CA ARG A 237 0.53 3.33 -9.89
C ARG A 237 1.63 2.54 -10.60
N LEU A 238 1.25 1.77 -11.61
CA LEU A 238 2.14 1.00 -12.48
C LEU A 238 1.84 1.39 -13.93
N THR A 239 2.81 1.97 -14.64
CA THR A 239 2.64 2.44 -16.02
C THR A 239 3.59 1.72 -16.96
N THR A 240 3.06 1.34 -18.12
CA THR A 240 3.72 0.53 -19.14
C THR A 240 3.65 1.20 -20.51
N GLN A 241 4.62 0.93 -21.38
CA GLN A 241 4.60 1.38 -22.78
C GLN A 241 4.64 0.23 -23.78
N THR A 242 5.10 -0.96 -23.37
CA THR A 242 5.29 -2.11 -24.27
C THR A 242 4.43 -3.31 -23.84
N PRO A 243 4.06 -4.21 -24.77
CA PRO A 243 3.37 -5.46 -24.42
C PRO A 243 4.14 -6.31 -23.41
N GLN A 244 5.48 -6.30 -23.45
CA GLN A 244 6.34 -7.02 -22.52
C GLN A 244 6.26 -6.42 -21.11
N GLU A 245 6.16 -5.10 -20.98
CA GLU A 245 5.90 -4.46 -19.69
C GLU A 245 4.51 -4.77 -19.15
N LYS A 246 3.49 -4.83 -20.01
CA LYS A 246 2.14 -5.26 -19.59
C LYS A 246 2.14 -6.67 -19.01
N LYS A 247 2.86 -7.60 -19.63
CA LYS A 247 3.05 -8.96 -19.10
C LYS A 247 3.69 -8.92 -17.70
N ARG A 248 4.75 -8.13 -17.53
CA ARG A 248 5.42 -7.95 -16.22
C ARG A 248 4.50 -7.36 -15.16
N VAL A 249 3.66 -6.38 -15.52
CA VAL A 249 2.64 -5.86 -14.61
C VAL A 249 1.62 -6.93 -14.26
N ASN A 250 1.11 -7.72 -15.21
CA ASN A 250 0.18 -8.80 -14.90
C ASN A 250 0.80 -9.84 -13.95
N THR A 251 2.07 -10.22 -14.16
CA THR A 251 2.81 -11.06 -13.23
C THR A 251 2.92 -10.43 -11.84
N PHE A 252 3.18 -9.13 -11.76
CA PHE A 252 3.15 -8.41 -10.48
C PHE A 252 1.77 -8.51 -9.81
N VAL A 253 0.69 -8.27 -10.54
CA VAL A 253 -0.69 -8.35 -10.02
C VAL A 253 -1.01 -9.75 -9.50
N GLU A 254 -0.65 -10.79 -10.24
CA GLU A 254 -1.01 -12.18 -9.91
C GLU A 254 -0.15 -12.77 -8.78
N GLN A 255 1.13 -12.36 -8.69
CA GLN A 255 2.10 -13.05 -7.85
C GLN A 255 2.70 -12.16 -6.75
N THR A 256 2.99 -10.90 -7.07
CA THR A 256 3.74 -10.02 -6.17
C THR A 256 2.83 -9.17 -5.28
N ALA A 257 1.73 -8.62 -5.82
CA ALA A 257 0.78 -7.85 -5.03
C ALA A 257 0.13 -8.68 -3.91
N PRO A 258 -0.33 -9.94 -4.14
CA PRO A 258 -0.88 -10.77 -3.07
C PRO A 258 0.15 -11.20 -2.02
N ALA A 259 1.45 -11.17 -2.36
CA ALA A 259 2.54 -11.44 -1.44
C ALA A 259 3.00 -10.19 -0.66
N THR A 260 2.62 -8.99 -1.10
CA THR A 260 2.95 -7.73 -0.44
C THR A 260 2.22 -7.66 0.90
N LYS A 261 2.96 -7.35 1.96
CA LYS A 261 2.45 -7.19 3.32
C LYS A 261 1.98 -5.76 3.49
N VAL A 262 0.74 -5.61 3.95
CA VAL A 262 0.18 -4.34 4.37
C VAL A 262 -0.28 -4.49 5.82
N ALA A 263 0.15 -3.57 6.68
CA ALA A 263 -0.22 -3.55 8.08
C ALA A 263 -0.64 -2.14 8.48
N PHE A 264 -1.78 -2.06 9.17
CA PHE A 264 -2.29 -0.84 9.79
C PHE A 264 -1.92 -0.88 11.27
N ILE A 265 -1.15 0.10 11.71
CA ILE A 265 -0.57 0.16 13.04
C ILE A 265 -1.36 1.17 13.86
N LYS A 266 -1.98 0.71 14.95
CA LYS A 266 -2.58 1.58 15.95
C LYS A 266 -1.57 1.81 17.05
N ALA A 267 -1.15 3.05 17.23
CA ALA A 267 -0.31 3.46 18.35
C ALA A 267 -1.21 3.76 19.58
N PRO A 268 -0.64 3.80 20.81
CA PRO A 268 -1.44 3.96 22.02
C PRO A 268 -1.97 5.39 22.27
N GLY A 269 -1.48 6.39 21.54
CA GLY A 269 -1.99 7.76 21.60
C GLY A 269 -3.04 8.02 20.52
N THR A 270 -3.23 9.30 20.19
CA THR A 270 -4.18 9.73 19.16
C THR A 270 -3.69 10.92 18.31
N THR A 271 -2.50 11.46 18.60
CA THR A 271 -2.06 12.77 18.07
C THR A 271 -0.83 12.68 17.19
N GLY A 272 -0.85 13.39 16.07
CA GLY A 272 0.30 13.55 15.18
C GLY A 272 1.09 14.81 15.49
N ASP A 273 2.37 14.83 15.12
CA ASP A 273 3.29 15.94 15.36
C ASP A 273 3.82 16.57 14.05
N VAL A 274 3.57 15.93 12.91
CA VAL A 274 4.00 16.45 11.61
C VAL A 274 3.09 17.58 11.14
N THR A 275 3.70 18.69 10.71
CA THR A 275 3.01 19.87 10.18
C THR A 275 3.44 20.14 8.74
N ASP A 276 2.68 20.97 8.01
CA ASP A 276 3.09 21.40 6.65
C ASP A 276 4.48 22.07 6.67
N SER A 277 4.77 22.86 7.71
CA SER A 277 6.04 23.56 7.89
C SER A 277 7.20 22.60 8.13
N SER A 278 6.98 21.49 8.85
CA SER A 278 8.04 20.52 9.13
C SER A 278 8.47 19.74 7.88
N LEU A 279 7.57 19.56 6.91
CA LEU A 279 7.87 18.91 5.63
C LEU A 279 8.64 19.83 4.67
N LYS A 280 8.35 21.14 4.64
CA LYS A 280 9.02 22.10 3.74
C LYS A 280 10.49 22.33 4.06
N LEU A 281 10.91 22.13 5.32
CA LEU A 281 12.25 22.48 5.78
C LEU A 281 13.27 21.34 5.67
N GLY A 282 12.89 20.16 5.19
CA GLY A 282 13.79 18.98 5.19
C GLY A 282 14.30 18.60 6.59
N LYS A 283 13.68 19.11 7.65
CA LYS A 283 14.12 19.01 9.06
C LYS A 283 13.74 17.70 9.73
N ILE A 284 13.10 16.78 9.00
CA ILE A 284 12.76 15.45 9.50
C ILE A 284 13.33 14.42 8.53
N ILE A 285 14.61 14.07 8.72
CA ILE A 285 15.26 12.86 8.23
C ILE A 285 16.10 12.30 9.36
#